data_AF-A0A9E1QA90-F1
#
_entry.id   AF-A0A9E1QA90-F1
#
_cell.length_a   1.000
_cell.length_b   1.000
_cell.length_c   1.000
_cell.angle_alpha   90.00
_cell.angle_beta   90.00
_cell.angle_gamma   90.00
#
_symmetry.space_group_name_H-M   'P 1'
#
loop_
_entity.id
_entity.type
_entity.pdbx_description
1 polymer ?
#
loop_
_entity_poly.entity_id
_entity_poly.type
_entity_poly.pdbx_seq_one_letter_code
_entity_poly.pdbx_strand_id
1 'polypeptide(L)'
;MIILISCSKQEVIIENIQFSFGENNAAPNLVSKDGNLTLSWISSKEDQEAVLYYSQFINENWKAPVRITSGSDWFVNWADFPANAINGDLILTSYLKKSASGTYTYDVVLNLETLSGEKIKENFLLNTDGVKAEHGFVSMIPANEKGFFITWLDGRNTIEDTKDGHHKAMTIRFA
;
A
#
# COMPACT_ATOMS: atom_id res chain seq x y z
N MET A 1 28.96 -42.58 25.77
CA MET A 1 28.90 -42.37 24.31
C MET A 1 28.09 -41.10 24.07
N ILE A 2 28.75 -40.02 23.68
CA ILE A 2 28.10 -38.72 23.42
C ILE A 2 27.85 -38.67 21.91
N ILE A 3 26.58 -38.58 21.51
CA ILE A 3 26.19 -38.42 20.10
C ILE A 3 25.97 -36.93 19.86
N LEU A 4 26.81 -36.33 19.04
CA LEU A 4 26.64 -34.97 18.52
C LEU A 4 25.91 -35.06 17.19
N ILE A 5 24.64 -34.64 17.15
CA ILE A 5 23.89 -34.50 15.90
C ILE A 5 24.18 -33.09 15.38
N SER A 6 25.00 -33.02 14.33
CA SER A 6 25.30 -31.78 13.61
C SER A 6 24.08 -31.35 12.79
N CYS A 7 23.77 -30.05 12.79
CA CYS A 7 22.68 -29.47 12.02
C CYS A 7 22.96 -29.62 10.51
N SER A 8 22.13 -30.36 9.78
CA SER A 8 22.21 -30.41 8.31
C SER A 8 21.90 -29.03 7.75
N LYS A 9 22.76 -28.48 6.89
CA LYS A 9 22.45 -27.27 6.13
C LYS A 9 21.23 -27.57 5.27
N GLN A 10 20.11 -26.93 5.58
CA GLN A 10 18.91 -27.00 4.75
C GLN A 10 19.19 -26.22 3.47
N GLU A 11 19.13 -26.88 2.32
CA GLU A 11 19.27 -26.21 1.04
C GLU A 11 18.12 -25.20 0.87
N VAL A 12 18.47 -23.95 0.61
CA VAL A 12 17.49 -22.91 0.28
C VAL A 12 17.30 -22.96 -1.22
N ILE A 13 16.13 -23.41 -1.66
CA ILE A 13 15.72 -23.35 -3.05
C ILE A 13 15.20 -21.94 -3.31
N ILE A 14 15.82 -21.24 -4.25
CA ILE A 14 15.38 -19.92 -4.72
C ILE A 14 14.78 -20.12 -6.11
N GLU A 15 13.48 -19.88 -6.22
CA GLU A 15 12.76 -19.96 -7.49
C GLU A 15 12.35 -18.56 -7.94
N ASN A 16 12.51 -18.28 -9.23
CA ASN A 16 12.02 -17.05 -9.82
C ASN A 16 10.55 -17.23 -10.20
N ILE A 17 9.67 -16.47 -9.57
CA ILE A 17 8.27 -16.40 -9.95
C ILE A 17 8.13 -15.30 -11.01
N GLN A 18 7.87 -15.70 -12.25
CA GLN A 18 7.68 -14.76 -13.35
C GLN A 18 6.47 -13.86 -13.09
N PHE A 19 6.67 -12.55 -13.20
CA PHE A 19 5.63 -11.54 -13.13
C PHE A 19 5.66 -10.72 -14.42
N SER A 20 4.68 -10.96 -15.29
CA SER A 20 4.56 -10.27 -16.58
C SER A 20 3.24 -9.51 -16.63
N PHE A 21 3.28 -8.21 -16.41
CA PHE A 21 2.09 -7.37 -16.55
C PHE A 21 2.48 -5.93 -16.88
N GLY A 22 1.69 -5.24 -17.70
CA GLY A 22 1.77 -3.79 -17.90
C GLY A 22 3.06 -3.26 -18.55
N GLU A 23 3.03 -1.97 -18.88
CA GLU A 23 4.21 -1.18 -19.21
C GLU A 23 4.44 -0.23 -18.03
N ASN A 24 5.71 -0.04 -17.62
CA ASN A 24 6.13 0.82 -16.50
C ASN A 24 5.41 0.53 -15.17
N ASN A 25 5.64 -0.64 -14.57
CA ASN A 25 5.17 -0.90 -13.21
C ASN A 25 6.11 -0.29 -12.18
N ALA A 26 5.54 0.21 -11.10
CA ALA A 26 6.27 0.76 -9.97
C ALA A 26 5.56 0.43 -8.66
N ALA A 27 6.26 0.72 -7.55
CA ALA A 27 5.67 0.77 -6.23
C ALA A 27 4.99 -0.56 -5.80
N PRO A 28 5.68 -1.73 -5.93
CA PRO A 28 5.09 -3.02 -5.59
C PRO A 28 4.93 -3.16 -4.07
N ASN A 29 3.83 -3.79 -3.65
CA ASN A 29 3.61 -4.18 -2.27
C ASN A 29 3.09 -5.63 -2.18
N LEU A 30 3.85 -6.49 -1.51
CA LEU A 30 3.59 -7.92 -1.38
C LEU A 30 3.15 -8.25 0.05
N VAL A 31 1.97 -8.85 0.19
CA VAL A 31 1.38 -9.19 1.49
C VAL A 31 0.97 -10.65 1.51
N SER A 32 1.34 -11.34 2.59
CA SER A 32 0.95 -12.73 2.85
C SER A 32 0.14 -12.82 4.14
N LYS A 33 -1.03 -13.46 4.07
CA LYS A 33 -1.89 -13.71 5.23
C LYS A 33 -2.71 -14.98 5.04
N ASP A 34 -2.59 -15.91 5.98
CA ASP A 34 -3.40 -17.13 6.06
C ASP A 34 -3.40 -17.96 4.77
N GLY A 35 -2.24 -18.02 4.09
CA GLY A 35 -2.05 -18.74 2.82
C GLY A 35 -2.45 -17.93 1.57
N ASN A 36 -3.06 -16.76 1.72
CA ASN A 36 -3.28 -15.83 0.62
C ASN A 36 -2.06 -14.93 0.44
N LEU A 37 -1.63 -14.77 -0.81
CA LEU A 37 -0.52 -13.89 -1.19
C LEU A 37 -1.02 -12.91 -2.25
N THR A 38 -0.99 -11.61 -1.93
CA THR A 38 -1.34 -10.53 -2.86
C THR A 38 -0.13 -9.68 -3.20
N LEU A 39 -0.07 -9.27 -4.46
CA LEU A 39 0.84 -8.24 -4.94
C LEU A 39 0.00 -7.09 -5.47
N SER A 40 0.24 -5.86 -5.00
CA SER A 40 -0.32 -4.64 -5.61
C SER A 40 0.78 -3.79 -6.23
N TRP A 41 0.47 -3.04 -7.28
CA TRP A 41 1.43 -2.17 -7.96
C TRP A 41 0.71 -1.07 -8.74
N ILE A 42 1.43 0.00 -9.01
CA ILE A 42 0.98 1.02 -9.97
C ILE A 42 1.52 0.66 -11.35
N SER A 43 0.66 0.75 -12.36
CA SER A 43 1.07 0.72 -13.77
C SER A 43 0.65 2.02 -14.44
N SER A 44 1.51 2.57 -15.28
CA SER A 44 1.27 3.82 -16.00
C SER A 44 1.76 3.71 -17.43
N LYS A 45 0.90 4.05 -18.38
CA LYS A 45 1.28 4.21 -19.79
C LYS A 45 1.39 5.69 -20.13
N GLU A 46 2.22 6.00 -21.12
CA GLU A 46 2.31 7.37 -21.65
C GLU A 46 0.92 7.86 -22.04
N ASP A 47 0.61 9.11 -21.69
CA ASP A 47 -0.68 9.77 -21.91
C ASP A 47 -1.92 9.06 -21.32
N GLN A 48 -1.74 8.16 -20.35
CA GLN A 48 -2.84 7.49 -19.64
C GLN A 48 -2.77 7.75 -18.13
N GLU A 49 -3.92 7.58 -17.48
CA GLU A 49 -3.99 7.62 -16.01
C GLU A 49 -3.14 6.52 -15.39
N ALA A 50 -2.57 6.81 -14.22
CA ALA A 50 -1.98 5.78 -13.38
C ALA A 50 -3.08 4.84 -12.87
N VAL A 51 -2.79 3.55 -12.83
CA VAL A 51 -3.75 2.53 -12.40
C VAL A 51 -3.14 1.69 -11.29
N LEU A 52 -3.88 1.50 -10.20
CA LEU A 52 -3.53 0.60 -9.12
C LEU A 52 -4.18 -0.75 -9.39
N TYR A 53 -3.36 -1.79 -9.45
CA TYR A 53 -3.78 -3.17 -9.61
C TYR A 53 -3.42 -4.00 -8.39
N TYR A 54 -4.12 -5.12 -8.22
CA TYR A 54 -3.60 -6.25 -7.44
C TYR A 54 -3.73 -7.57 -8.20
N SER A 55 -2.94 -8.56 -7.82
CA SER A 55 -3.08 -9.95 -8.24
C SER A 55 -2.84 -10.87 -7.06
N GLN A 56 -3.52 -12.02 -7.08
CA GLN A 56 -3.36 -13.09 -6.10
C GLN A 56 -2.45 -14.18 -6.67
N PHE A 57 -1.58 -14.73 -5.83
CA PHE A 57 -0.79 -15.91 -6.16
C PHE A 57 -1.48 -17.16 -5.61
N ILE A 58 -2.04 -17.98 -6.49
CA ILE A 58 -2.82 -19.17 -6.13
C ILE A 58 -2.42 -20.32 -7.04
N ASN A 59 -2.13 -21.48 -6.45
CA ASN A 59 -1.66 -22.69 -7.15
C ASN A 59 -0.43 -22.38 -8.02
N GLU A 60 0.60 -21.80 -7.41
CA GLU A 60 1.90 -21.50 -8.03
C GLU A 60 1.84 -20.51 -9.22
N ASN A 61 0.73 -19.77 -9.37
CA ASN A 61 0.53 -18.87 -10.48
C ASN A 61 -0.12 -17.56 -10.03
N TRP A 62 0.37 -16.43 -10.57
CA TRP A 62 -0.34 -15.15 -10.49
C TRP A 62 -1.65 -15.24 -11.27
N LYS A 63 -2.74 -14.81 -10.65
CA LYS A 63 -4.04 -14.68 -11.32
C LYS A 63 -4.09 -13.41 -12.17
N ALA A 64 -5.11 -13.36 -13.03
CA ALA A 64 -5.40 -12.15 -13.80
C ALA A 64 -5.50 -10.95 -12.86
N PRO A 65 -4.77 -9.84 -13.13
CA PRO A 65 -4.82 -8.68 -12.27
C PRO A 65 -6.20 -8.03 -12.24
N VAL A 66 -6.58 -7.57 -11.05
CA VAL A 66 -7.82 -6.84 -10.80
C VAL A 66 -7.48 -5.37 -10.68
N ARG A 67 -8.23 -4.52 -11.39
CA ARG A 67 -8.09 -3.06 -11.33
C ARG A 67 -8.84 -2.54 -10.11
N ILE A 68 -8.11 -1.89 -9.21
CA ILE A 68 -8.68 -1.25 -8.02
C ILE A 68 -9.28 0.10 -8.42
N THR A 69 -8.42 1.01 -8.88
CA THR A 69 -8.75 2.40 -9.20
C THR A 69 -7.74 2.98 -10.19
N SER A 70 -8.07 4.14 -10.80
CA SER A 70 -7.13 4.94 -11.61
C SER A 70 -7.32 6.43 -11.35
N GLY A 71 -6.33 7.22 -11.74
CA GLY A 71 -6.46 8.66 -11.78
C GLY A 71 -5.25 9.38 -12.37
N SER A 72 -5.47 10.63 -12.75
CA SER A 72 -4.45 11.53 -13.30
C SER A 72 -3.86 12.50 -12.26
N ASP A 73 -4.42 12.55 -11.05
CA ASP A 73 -4.05 13.47 -9.97
C ASP A 73 -3.33 12.76 -8.80
N TRP A 74 -2.63 11.67 -9.10
CA TRP A 74 -1.94 10.87 -8.09
C TRP A 74 -0.56 11.45 -7.76
N PHE A 75 -0.13 11.25 -6.52
CA PHE A 75 1.25 11.50 -6.13
C PHE A 75 2.04 10.19 -6.21
N VAL A 76 2.54 9.87 -7.41
CA VAL A 76 3.37 8.68 -7.64
C VAL A 76 4.83 9.05 -7.44
N ASN A 77 5.51 8.40 -6.48
CA ASN A 77 6.91 8.66 -6.16
C ASN A 77 7.66 7.37 -5.76
N TRP A 78 8.96 7.49 -5.44
CA TRP A 78 9.85 6.36 -5.15
C TRP A 78 9.93 5.96 -3.66
N ALA A 79 9.44 6.78 -2.74
CA ALA A 79 9.61 6.63 -1.29
C ALA A 79 8.33 6.21 -0.56
N ASP A 80 7.19 6.74 -0.99
CA ASP A 80 5.87 6.52 -0.39
C ASP A 80 4.96 5.87 -1.43
N PHE A 81 4.82 4.56 -1.32
CA PHE A 81 4.13 3.70 -2.27
C PHE A 81 2.80 3.18 -1.70
N PRO A 82 1.85 2.76 -2.56
CA PRO A 82 0.64 2.10 -2.14
C PRO A 82 0.87 0.99 -1.12
N ALA A 83 0.04 0.96 -0.08
CA ALA A 83 -0.03 -0.13 0.88
C ALA A 83 -1.23 -1.02 0.60
N ASN A 84 -1.14 -2.31 0.93
CA ASN A 84 -2.31 -3.17 1.00
C ASN A 84 -2.27 -4.03 2.27
N ALA A 85 -3.43 -4.57 2.65
CA ALA A 85 -3.57 -5.60 3.67
C ALA A 85 -4.76 -6.51 3.34
N ILE A 86 -4.68 -7.78 3.74
CA ILE A 86 -5.75 -8.78 3.56
C ILE A 86 -6.31 -9.18 4.93
N ASN A 87 -7.63 -9.25 5.07
CA ASN A 87 -8.29 -9.85 6.23
C ASN A 87 -9.51 -10.69 5.78
N GLY A 88 -9.38 -12.02 5.85
CA GLY A 88 -10.36 -12.93 5.27
C GLY A 88 -10.45 -12.75 3.75
N ASP A 89 -11.66 -12.51 3.24
CA ASP A 89 -11.91 -12.23 1.82
C ASP A 89 -11.77 -10.74 1.46
N LEU A 90 -11.34 -9.88 2.39
CA LEU A 90 -11.24 -8.44 2.17
C LEU A 90 -9.80 -8.04 1.85
N ILE A 91 -9.64 -7.14 0.89
CA ILE A 91 -8.41 -6.39 0.64
C ILE A 91 -8.68 -4.90 0.85
N LEU A 92 -7.85 -4.28 1.66
CA LEU A 92 -7.82 -2.82 1.84
C LEU A 92 -6.54 -2.30 1.22
N THR A 93 -6.66 -1.33 0.32
CA THR A 93 -5.50 -0.71 -0.36
C THR A 93 -5.48 0.79 -0.13
N SER A 94 -4.28 1.37 -0.17
CA SER A 94 -4.07 2.81 -0.12
C SER A 94 -3.35 3.30 -1.38
N TYR A 95 -3.61 4.55 -1.76
CA TYR A 95 -2.78 5.28 -2.72
C TYR A 95 -2.77 6.76 -2.33
N LEU A 96 -1.84 7.52 -2.93
CA LEU A 96 -1.65 8.93 -2.62
C LEU A 96 -2.26 9.79 -3.72
N LYS A 97 -3.07 10.76 -3.32
CA LYS A 97 -3.74 11.69 -4.22
C LYS A 97 -3.32 13.12 -3.92
N LYS A 98 -2.88 13.87 -4.93
CA LYS A 98 -2.59 15.30 -4.76
C LYS A 98 -3.83 16.04 -4.26
N SER A 99 -3.66 16.81 -3.18
CA SER A 99 -4.75 17.55 -2.55
C SER A 99 -4.69 19.06 -2.80
N ALA A 100 -3.56 19.53 -3.33
CA ALA A 100 -3.28 20.89 -3.81
C ALA A 100 -2.07 20.87 -4.78
N SER A 101 -1.67 22.04 -5.29
CA SER A 101 -0.55 22.21 -6.24
C SER A 101 0.85 22.13 -5.61
N GLY A 102 0.95 22.04 -4.29
CA GLY A 102 2.22 21.94 -3.57
C GLY A 102 2.97 20.63 -3.86
N THR A 103 4.30 20.67 -3.68
CA THR A 103 5.16 19.49 -3.90
C THR A 103 4.77 18.32 -3.00
N TYR A 104 4.52 18.58 -1.71
CA TYR A 104 4.16 17.56 -0.72
C TYR A 104 2.77 17.83 -0.11
N THR A 105 1.80 18.13 -0.97
CA THR A 105 0.39 18.29 -0.56
C THR A 105 -0.44 17.18 -1.17
N TYR A 106 -0.64 16.12 -0.40
CA TYR A 106 -1.36 14.92 -0.83
C TYR A 106 -2.05 14.24 0.36
N ASP A 107 -3.14 13.56 0.06
CA ASP A 107 -3.95 12.81 1.00
C ASP A 107 -3.80 11.30 0.75
N VAL A 108 -4.02 10.51 1.79
CA VAL A 108 -4.12 9.06 1.70
C VAL A 108 -5.56 8.68 1.36
N VAL A 109 -5.72 8.00 0.23
CA VAL A 109 -7.01 7.49 -0.23
C VAL A 109 -7.03 5.98 -0.12
N LEU A 110 -8.14 5.43 0.35
CA LEU A 110 -8.36 4.01 0.56
C LEU A 110 -9.40 3.43 -0.41
N ASN A 111 -9.24 2.14 -0.72
CA ASN A 111 -10.24 1.31 -1.38
C ASN A 111 -10.39 -0.01 -0.62
N LEU A 112 -11.63 -0.42 -0.38
CA LEU A 112 -12.01 -1.69 0.23
C LEU A 112 -12.81 -2.50 -0.78
N GLU A 113 -12.34 -3.70 -1.08
CA GLU A 113 -12.96 -4.64 -1.99
C GLU A 113 -12.77 -6.08 -1.49
N THR A 114 -13.52 -7.02 -2.05
CA THR A 114 -13.26 -8.44 -1.83
C THR A 114 -12.06 -8.89 -2.67
N LEU A 115 -11.43 -10.02 -2.32
CA LEU A 115 -10.36 -10.60 -3.12
C LEU A 115 -10.84 -11.02 -4.53
N SER A 116 -12.14 -11.24 -4.71
CA SER A 116 -12.76 -11.47 -6.02
C SER A 116 -12.94 -10.20 -6.88
N GLY A 117 -12.66 -9.01 -6.32
CA GLY A 117 -12.76 -7.72 -7.00
C GLY A 117 -14.12 -7.03 -6.85
N GLU A 118 -14.97 -7.49 -5.94
CA GLU A 118 -16.23 -6.81 -5.61
C GLU A 118 -15.96 -5.58 -4.76
N LYS A 119 -16.33 -4.41 -5.28
CA LYS A 119 -16.10 -3.11 -4.63
C LYS A 119 -17.07 -2.90 -3.49
N ILE A 120 -16.54 -2.69 -2.28
CA ILE A 120 -17.33 -2.42 -1.07
C ILE A 120 -17.34 -0.92 -0.77
N LYS A 121 -16.17 -0.27 -0.85
CA LYS A 121 -16.03 1.17 -0.66
C LYS A 121 -14.83 1.70 -1.43
N GLU A 122 -15.04 2.74 -2.22
CA GLU A 122 -14.03 3.25 -3.13
C GLU A 122 -13.62 4.68 -2.80
N ASN A 123 -12.35 4.99 -3.07
CA ASN A 123 -11.77 6.33 -3.08
C ASN A 123 -12.14 7.19 -1.85
N PHE A 124 -12.09 6.60 -0.65
CA PHE A 124 -12.41 7.30 0.59
C PHE A 124 -11.15 7.74 1.34
N LEU A 125 -11.18 8.94 1.94
CA LEU A 125 -10.03 9.49 2.64
C LEU A 125 -9.75 8.77 3.97
N LEU A 126 -8.48 8.48 4.23
CA LEU A 126 -8.00 8.07 5.55
C LEU A 126 -7.85 9.31 6.46
N ASN A 127 -7.13 10.32 5.98
CA ASN A 127 -6.97 11.59 6.69
C ASN A 127 -8.14 12.53 6.35
N THR A 128 -8.88 12.98 7.36
CA THR A 128 -10.13 13.76 7.19
C THR A 128 -10.08 15.15 7.84
N ASP A 129 -8.91 15.60 8.25
CA ASP A 129 -8.70 16.94 8.84
C ASP A 129 -8.84 18.10 7.85
N GLY A 130 -8.77 17.84 6.55
CA GLY A 130 -8.91 18.84 5.49
C GLY A 130 -7.70 19.75 5.30
N VAL A 131 -6.59 19.50 5.99
CA VAL A 131 -5.37 20.30 5.94
C VAL A 131 -4.56 19.93 4.70
N LYS A 132 -4.10 20.94 3.96
CA LYS A 132 -3.26 20.75 2.76
C LYS A 132 -1.80 20.59 3.16
N ALA A 133 -1.47 19.39 3.64
CA ALA A 133 -0.15 18.99 4.07
C ALA A 133 0.21 17.61 3.50
N GLU A 134 1.36 17.10 3.91
CA GLU A 134 1.80 15.75 3.60
C GLU A 134 1.08 14.74 4.51
N HIS A 135 0.38 13.78 3.90
CA HIS A 135 -0.22 12.64 4.60
C HIS A 135 0.15 11.36 3.84
N GLY A 136 0.91 10.47 4.48
CA GLY A 136 1.54 9.37 3.74
C GLY A 136 2.23 8.35 4.63
N PHE A 137 3.11 7.56 4.02
CA PHE A 137 3.90 6.51 4.65
C PHE A 137 3.02 5.50 5.40
N VAL A 138 2.04 4.98 4.68
CA VAL A 138 0.99 4.13 5.24
C VAL A 138 1.53 2.75 5.57
N SER A 139 1.22 2.24 6.76
CA SER A 139 1.36 0.84 7.13
C SER A 139 0.01 0.28 7.55
N MET A 140 -0.28 -0.95 7.13
CA MET A 140 -1.60 -1.57 7.28
C MET A 140 -1.42 -3.03 7.69
N ILE A 141 -2.20 -3.48 8.67
CA ILE A 141 -2.24 -4.90 9.08
C ILE A 141 -3.70 -5.32 9.33
N PRO A 142 -4.04 -6.61 9.17
CA PRO A 142 -5.34 -7.11 9.59
C PRO A 142 -5.52 -7.02 11.11
N ALA A 143 -6.74 -6.68 11.55
CA ALA A 143 -7.14 -6.84 12.95
C ALA A 143 -7.61 -8.30 13.22
N ASN A 144 -7.58 -8.73 14.49
CA ASN A 144 -7.77 -10.14 14.87
C ASN A 144 -9.11 -10.76 14.42
N GLU A 145 -10.22 -10.04 14.50
CA GLU A 145 -11.55 -10.58 14.15
C GLU A 145 -12.08 -10.01 12.82
N LYS A 146 -12.15 -8.68 12.71
CA LYS A 146 -12.60 -7.97 11.50
C LYS A 146 -11.89 -6.63 11.40
N GLY A 147 -11.70 -6.15 10.18
CA GLY A 147 -11.14 -4.83 9.90
C GLY A 147 -9.62 -4.82 9.85
N PHE A 148 -9.06 -3.61 9.93
CA PHE A 148 -7.64 -3.35 9.69
C PHE A 148 -7.16 -2.32 10.69
N PHE A 149 -5.89 -2.42 11.10
CA PHE A 149 -5.19 -1.33 11.74
C PHE A 149 -4.37 -0.59 10.69
N ILE A 150 -4.46 0.73 10.72
CA ILE A 150 -3.79 1.59 9.74
C ILE A 150 -3.03 2.66 10.51
N THR A 151 -1.76 2.86 10.17
CA THR A 151 -0.96 3.98 10.68
C THR A 151 -0.37 4.79 9.53
N TRP A 152 -0.27 6.11 9.69
CA TRP A 152 0.31 7.00 8.69
C TRP A 152 1.05 8.17 9.35
N LEU A 153 1.96 8.79 8.60
CA LEU A 153 2.58 10.06 8.95
C LEU A 153 1.66 11.21 8.53
N ASP A 154 1.43 12.12 9.48
CA ASP A 154 0.50 13.23 9.38
C ASP A 154 1.23 14.56 9.58
N GLY A 155 1.25 15.34 8.52
CA GLY A 155 2.00 16.59 8.42
C GLY A 155 1.19 17.84 8.74
N ARG A 156 -0.01 17.76 9.31
CA ARG A 156 -0.84 18.95 9.55
C ARG A 156 -0.15 20.05 10.37
N ASN A 157 0.77 19.67 11.25
CA ASN A 157 1.54 20.60 12.09
C ASN A 157 2.77 21.20 11.37
N THR A 158 3.06 20.78 10.13
CA THR A 158 4.21 21.29 9.35
C THR A 158 3.88 22.61 8.62
N ILE A 159 2.60 22.93 8.50
CA ILE A 159 2.14 24.15 7.83
C ILE A 159 1.95 25.32 8.80
N GLU A 160 2.01 25.09 10.12
CA GLU A 160 1.90 26.15 11.11
C GLU A 160 3.15 27.04 11.09
N ASP A 161 2.94 28.36 11.09
CA ASP A 161 4.00 29.35 11.24
C ASP A 161 4.26 29.60 12.73
N THR A 162 5.15 28.80 13.33
CA THR A 162 5.61 29.09 14.68
C THR A 162 6.69 30.17 14.65
N LYS A 163 6.45 31.31 15.33
CA LYS A 163 7.40 32.43 15.43
C LYS A 163 8.71 32.05 16.12
N ASP A 164 8.66 31.02 16.96
CA ASP A 164 9.82 30.38 17.57
C ASP A 164 10.12 29.13 16.74
N GLY A 165 11.29 29.07 16.11
CA GLY A 165 11.71 28.08 15.10
C GLY A 165 11.83 26.63 15.59
N HIS A 166 10.89 26.15 16.39
CA HIS A 166 10.72 24.75 16.75
C HIS A 166 10.30 23.95 15.52
N HIS A 167 10.86 22.76 15.40
CA HIS A 167 10.76 21.92 14.21
C HIS A 167 9.31 21.64 13.82
N LYS A 168 8.98 21.94 12.56
CA LYS A 168 7.79 21.46 11.85
C LYS A 168 7.77 19.94 11.91
N ALA A 169 6.91 19.38 12.76
CA ALA A 169 6.93 17.95 13.09
C ALA A 169 5.79 17.20 12.40
N MET A 170 6.12 16.03 11.84
CA MET A 170 5.14 15.02 11.48
C MET A 170 4.69 14.28 12.74
N THR A 171 3.43 13.82 12.77
CA THR A 171 2.90 12.96 13.82
C THR A 171 2.50 11.61 13.27
N ILE A 172 2.56 10.55 14.09
CA ILE A 172 1.98 9.26 13.73
C ILE A 172 0.51 9.27 14.17
N ARG A 173 -0.37 8.85 13.26
CA ARG A 173 -1.80 8.63 13.54
C ARG A 173 -2.15 7.17 13.36
N PHE A 174 -3.26 6.75 13.96
CA PHE A 174 -3.80 5.40 13.80
C PHE A 174 -5.31 5.45 13.61
N ALA A 175 -5.84 4.46 12.88
CA ALA A 175 -7.27 4.22 12.69
C ALA A 175 -7.56 2.71 12.68
#